data_AF-A0A673JFE5-F1
#
_entry.id   AF-A0A673JFE5-F1
#
_cell.length_a   1.000
_cell.length_b   1.000
_cell.length_c   1.000
_cell.angle_alpha   90.00
_cell.angle_beta   90.00
_cell.angle_gamma   90.00
#
_symmetry.space_group_name_H-M   'P 1'
#
loop_
_entity.id
_entity.type
_entity.pdbx_description
1 polymer ?
#
loop_
_entity_poly.entity_id
_entity_poly.type
_entity_poly.pdbx_seq_one_letter_code
_entity_poly.pdbx_strand_id
1 'polypeptide(L)'
;TLMKIKQKINFLIKSIFFVLFLQIIIHQISLFFPVQQKQVEIERVQKWLKMLKNWSKYRNSDRMIKRVYKGVPLQLRGQAWALLLDVEKVKSDNAGKYERMKEQAQLYSPEIKQIDLDINRTFREHIMFMDRFGVKQQSLFHVLSAYSVYNTEVSYCQGMSQIAAILLMFMNEEDAFWALSQLLTNQKHAMHGESSSFILLLAKNFNVDLIFFLNG
;
A
#
# COMPACT_ATOMS: atom_id res chain seq x y z
N THR A 1 8.76 20.03 1.04
CA THR A 1 9.11 18.63 1.38
C THR A 1 8.18 18.06 2.45
N LEU A 2 7.91 18.64 3.63
CA LEU A 2 6.82 18.15 4.50
C LEU A 2 5.39 18.44 3.99
N MET A 3 5.15 19.64 3.45
CA MET A 3 3.85 20.05 2.89
C MET A 3 3.38 19.19 1.70
N LYS A 4 4.31 18.77 0.83
CA LYS A 4 4.01 17.90 -0.31
C LYS A 4 3.56 16.52 0.16
N ILE A 5 4.13 16.00 1.25
CA ILE A 5 3.75 14.71 1.84
C ILE A 5 2.40 14.82 2.54
N LYS A 6 2.17 15.88 3.34
CA LYS A 6 0.84 16.14 3.94
C LYS A 6 -0.25 16.32 2.88
N GLN A 7 0.04 16.99 1.76
CA GLN A 7 -0.88 17.06 0.61
C GLN A 7 -1.11 15.69 -0.03
N LYS A 8 -0.06 14.86 -0.18
CA LYS A 8 -0.17 13.49 -0.72
C LYS A 8 -1.05 12.62 0.17
N ILE A 9 -0.86 12.69 1.49
CA ILE A 9 -1.68 12.01 2.50
C ILE A 9 -3.12 12.53 2.45
N ASN A 10 -3.35 13.84 2.45
CA ASN A 10 -4.69 14.41 2.38
C ASN A 10 -5.40 14.10 1.05
N PHE A 11 -4.67 14.02 -0.07
CA PHE A 11 -5.22 13.60 -1.37
C PHE A 11 -5.62 12.12 -1.34
N LEU A 12 -4.78 11.27 -0.75
CA LEU A 12 -5.11 9.86 -0.51
C LEU A 12 -6.39 9.75 0.33
N ILE A 13 -6.48 10.47 1.46
CA ILE A 13 -7.64 10.49 2.37
C ILE A 13 -8.90 11.04 1.69
N LYS A 14 -8.85 12.18 1.00
CA LYS A 14 -10.02 12.74 0.29
C LYS A 14 -10.48 11.84 -0.85
N SER A 15 -9.55 11.16 -1.51
CA SER A 15 -9.89 10.15 -2.51
C SER A 15 -10.59 8.95 -1.87
N ILE A 16 -10.14 8.49 -0.69
CA ILE A 16 -10.83 7.42 0.06
C ILE A 16 -12.33 7.76 0.26
N PHE A 17 -12.66 8.99 0.68
CA PHE A 17 -14.06 9.43 0.84
C PHE A 17 -14.83 9.55 -0.48
N PHE A 18 -14.21 10.09 -1.54
CA PHE A 18 -14.87 10.21 -2.85
C PHE A 18 -15.18 8.83 -3.47
N VAL A 19 -14.32 7.84 -3.25
CA VAL A 19 -14.57 6.52 -3.83
C VAL A 19 -15.46 5.64 -2.96
N LEU A 20 -15.54 5.85 -1.63
CA LEU A 20 -16.62 5.31 -0.79
C LEU A 20 -18.02 5.69 -1.36
N PHE A 21 -18.17 6.90 -1.89
CA PHE A 21 -19.39 7.37 -2.53
C PHE A 21 -19.68 6.67 -3.87
N LEU A 22 -18.67 6.50 -4.73
CA LEU A 22 -18.78 5.72 -5.99
C LEU A 22 -19.05 4.23 -5.73
N GLN A 23 -18.64 3.73 -4.58
CA GLN A 23 -18.74 2.32 -4.21
C GLN A 23 -20.14 1.89 -3.80
N ILE A 24 -20.93 2.78 -3.17
CA ILE A 24 -22.37 2.57 -2.96
C ILE A 24 -23.07 2.29 -4.30
N ILE A 25 -22.66 3.00 -5.35
CA ILE A 25 -23.23 2.84 -6.69
C ILE A 25 -22.77 1.54 -7.36
N ILE A 26 -21.50 1.15 -7.24
CA ILE A 26 -20.96 -0.06 -7.90
C ILE A 26 -21.41 -1.36 -7.19
N HIS A 27 -21.55 -1.36 -5.86
CA HIS A 27 -22.07 -2.52 -5.12
C HIS A 27 -23.53 -2.83 -5.49
N GLN A 28 -24.36 -1.79 -5.63
CA GLN A 28 -25.74 -1.94 -6.13
C GLN A 28 -25.81 -2.54 -7.54
N ILE A 29 -24.84 -2.26 -8.40
CA ILE A 29 -24.79 -2.77 -9.79
C ILE A 29 -24.24 -4.21 -9.87
N SER A 30 -23.29 -4.58 -9.01
CA SER A 30 -22.60 -5.89 -9.06
C SER A 30 -23.43 -7.06 -8.54
N LEU A 31 -24.42 -6.81 -7.68
CA LEU A 31 -25.43 -7.82 -7.29
C LEU A 31 -26.27 -8.31 -8.48
N PHE A 32 -26.28 -7.58 -9.61
CA PHE A 32 -27.13 -7.87 -10.76
C PHE A 32 -26.47 -8.80 -11.81
N PHE A 33 -25.15 -9.05 -11.79
CA PHE A 33 -24.45 -9.86 -12.82
C PHE A 33 -23.22 -10.67 -12.31
N PRO A 34 -23.40 -11.73 -11.50
CA PRO A 34 -22.28 -12.42 -10.83
C PRO A 34 -21.44 -13.36 -11.73
N VAL A 35 -22.02 -14.00 -12.76
CA VAL A 35 -21.33 -15.07 -13.52
C VAL A 35 -20.32 -14.53 -14.53
N GLN A 36 -20.67 -13.46 -15.27
CA GLN A 36 -19.77 -12.86 -16.27
C GLN A 36 -18.53 -12.22 -15.63
N GLN A 37 -18.65 -11.70 -14.40
CA GLN A 37 -17.52 -11.11 -13.67
C GLN A 37 -16.44 -12.15 -13.30
N LYS A 38 -16.84 -13.39 -12.98
CA LYS A 38 -15.89 -14.44 -12.56
C LYS A 38 -14.93 -14.85 -13.70
N GLN A 39 -15.45 -14.99 -14.92
CA GLN A 39 -14.63 -15.36 -16.08
C GLN A 39 -13.65 -14.25 -16.46
N VAL A 40 -14.11 -12.99 -16.43
CA VAL A 40 -13.26 -11.82 -16.67
C VAL A 40 -12.12 -11.76 -15.66
N GLU A 41 -12.37 -12.07 -14.39
CA GLU A 41 -11.34 -12.07 -13.35
C GLU A 41 -10.29 -13.17 -13.56
N ILE A 42 -10.71 -14.38 -13.93
CA ILE A 42 -9.79 -15.48 -14.26
C ILE A 42 -8.86 -15.08 -15.41
N GLU A 43 -9.39 -14.47 -16.46
CA GLU A 43 -8.57 -13.99 -17.56
C GLU A 43 -7.59 -12.88 -17.14
N ARG A 44 -8.01 -11.98 -16.26
CA ARG A 44 -7.14 -10.94 -15.71
C ARG A 44 -5.98 -11.56 -14.93
N VAL A 45 -6.26 -12.54 -14.08
CA VAL A 45 -5.25 -13.29 -13.33
C VAL A 45 -4.25 -13.94 -14.28
N GLN A 46 -4.70 -14.64 -15.32
CA GLN A 46 -3.79 -15.30 -16.28
C GLN A 46 -2.90 -14.30 -17.02
N LYS A 47 -3.46 -13.15 -17.44
CA LYS A 47 -2.70 -12.07 -18.11
C LYS A 47 -1.64 -11.49 -17.18
N TRP A 48 -1.96 -11.35 -15.89
CA TRP A 48 -1.03 -10.88 -14.86
C TRP A 48 0.06 -11.89 -14.53
N LEU A 49 -0.28 -13.17 -14.35
CA LEU A 49 0.71 -14.25 -14.14
C LEU A 49 1.76 -14.30 -15.26
N LYS A 50 1.32 -14.17 -16.52
CA LYS A 50 2.24 -14.09 -17.67
C LYS A 50 3.18 -12.90 -17.58
N MET A 51 2.70 -11.76 -17.09
CA MET A 51 3.52 -10.56 -16.91
C MET A 51 4.52 -10.71 -15.78
N LEU A 52 4.09 -11.21 -14.62
CA LEU A 52 4.92 -11.41 -13.45
C LEU A 52 6.09 -12.36 -13.75
N LYS A 53 5.84 -13.46 -14.47
CA LYS A 53 6.88 -14.40 -14.92
C LYS A 53 7.93 -13.77 -15.85
N ASN A 54 7.59 -12.70 -16.56
CA ASN A 54 8.48 -12.03 -17.51
C ASN A 54 8.62 -10.55 -17.17
N TRP A 55 8.79 -10.23 -15.88
CA TRP A 55 8.69 -8.87 -15.39
C TRP A 55 9.65 -7.91 -16.10
N SER A 56 10.90 -8.31 -16.34
CA SER A 56 11.91 -7.51 -17.04
C SER A 56 11.44 -7.01 -18.42
N LYS A 57 10.69 -7.83 -19.15
CA LYS A 57 10.11 -7.48 -20.45
C LYS A 57 8.95 -6.49 -20.35
N TYR A 58 8.17 -6.56 -19.27
CA TYR A 58 6.95 -5.76 -19.11
C TYR A 58 7.16 -4.50 -18.27
N ARG A 59 8.24 -4.42 -17.50
CA ARG A 59 8.58 -3.26 -16.67
C ARG A 59 8.62 -2.01 -17.55
N ASN A 60 7.92 -0.96 -17.13
CA ASN A 60 7.73 0.31 -17.85
C ASN A 60 7.07 0.22 -19.23
N SER A 61 6.46 -0.92 -19.61
CA SER A 61 5.74 -1.03 -20.89
C SER A 61 4.31 -0.45 -20.80
N ASP A 62 3.79 0.09 -21.91
CA ASP A 62 2.40 0.55 -22.03
C ASP A 62 1.38 -0.51 -21.64
N ARG A 63 1.69 -1.78 -21.93
CA ARG A 63 0.83 -2.91 -21.61
C ARG A 63 0.72 -3.11 -20.10
N MET A 64 1.81 -2.88 -19.39
CA MET A 64 1.88 -2.97 -17.93
C MET A 64 1.14 -1.77 -17.32
N ILE A 65 1.37 -0.56 -17.82
CA ILE A 65 0.62 0.67 -17.47
C ILE A 65 -0.89 0.43 -17.59
N LYS A 66 -1.37 0.05 -18.78
CA LYS A 66 -2.80 -0.16 -19.07
C LYS A 66 -3.44 -1.22 -18.16
N ARG A 67 -2.69 -2.21 -17.68
CA ARG A 67 -3.22 -3.27 -16.81
C ARG A 67 -3.25 -2.86 -15.35
N VAL A 68 -2.26 -2.11 -14.89
CA VAL A 68 -2.35 -1.45 -13.59
C VAL A 68 -3.53 -0.47 -13.59
N TYR A 69 -3.80 0.24 -14.69
CA TYR A 69 -5.00 1.11 -14.79
C TYR A 69 -6.31 0.34 -14.63
N LYS A 70 -6.36 -0.91 -15.08
CA LYS A 70 -7.51 -1.80 -14.93
C LYS A 70 -7.59 -2.47 -13.56
N GLY A 71 -6.59 -2.29 -12.71
CA GLY A 71 -6.45 -2.94 -11.42
C GLY A 71 -5.68 -4.26 -11.46
N VAL A 72 -4.97 -4.51 -10.36
CA VAL A 72 -4.28 -5.77 -10.09
C VAL A 72 -5.26 -6.74 -9.43
N PRO A 73 -5.40 -7.99 -9.92
CA PRO A 73 -6.19 -9.01 -9.27
C PRO A 73 -5.78 -9.21 -7.81
N LEU A 74 -6.76 -9.36 -6.93
CA LEU A 74 -6.57 -9.40 -5.48
C LEU A 74 -5.44 -10.35 -5.05
N GLN A 75 -5.44 -11.57 -5.62
CA GLN A 75 -4.52 -12.65 -5.25
C GLN A 75 -3.07 -12.38 -5.71
N LEU A 76 -2.86 -11.42 -6.61
CA LEU A 76 -1.54 -11.09 -7.16
C LEU A 76 -0.98 -9.76 -6.66
N ARG A 77 -1.74 -9.03 -5.81
CA ARG A 77 -1.36 -7.70 -5.33
C ARG A 77 -0.01 -7.70 -4.62
N GLY A 78 0.22 -8.62 -3.67
CA GLY A 78 1.47 -8.69 -2.92
C GLY A 78 2.70 -8.76 -3.84
N GLN A 79 2.69 -9.73 -4.77
CA GLN A 79 3.78 -9.91 -5.73
C GLN A 79 3.91 -8.75 -6.72
N ALA A 80 2.79 -8.27 -7.28
CA ALA A 80 2.81 -7.17 -8.24
C ALA A 80 3.30 -5.86 -7.61
N TRP A 81 2.83 -5.54 -6.40
CA TRP A 81 3.24 -4.34 -5.67
C TRP A 81 4.71 -4.39 -5.27
N ALA A 82 5.20 -5.55 -4.81
CA ALA A 82 6.61 -5.73 -4.49
C ALA A 82 7.51 -5.43 -5.69
N LEU A 83 7.15 -5.96 -6.87
CA LEU A 83 7.88 -5.70 -8.13
C LEU A 83 7.76 -4.25 -8.61
N LEU A 84 6.61 -3.63 -8.39
CA LEU A 84 6.35 -2.25 -8.83
C LEU A 84 7.04 -1.20 -7.96
N LEU A 85 7.19 -1.49 -6.68
CA LEU A 85 7.91 -0.65 -5.71
C LEU A 85 9.38 -1.04 -5.60
N ASP A 86 9.87 -1.98 -6.42
CA ASP A 86 11.23 -2.52 -6.37
C ASP A 86 11.64 -2.94 -4.92
N VAL A 87 10.71 -3.56 -4.18
CA VAL A 87 10.85 -3.91 -2.74
C VAL A 87 12.05 -4.82 -2.50
N GLU A 88 12.19 -5.89 -3.27
CA GLU A 88 13.31 -6.82 -3.12
C GLU A 88 14.66 -6.12 -3.31
N LYS A 89 14.73 -5.19 -4.26
CA LYS A 89 15.95 -4.43 -4.52
C LYS A 89 16.30 -3.53 -3.34
N VAL A 90 15.36 -2.68 -2.89
CA VAL A 90 15.65 -1.77 -1.76
C VAL A 90 15.95 -2.54 -0.47
N LYS A 91 15.26 -3.66 -0.24
CA LYS A 91 15.51 -4.55 0.90
C LYS A 91 16.93 -5.13 0.84
N SER A 92 17.33 -5.66 -0.31
CA SER A 92 18.70 -6.18 -0.52
C SER A 92 19.76 -5.11 -0.33
N ASP A 93 19.54 -3.92 -0.90
CA ASP A 93 20.46 -2.77 -0.80
C ASP A 93 20.58 -2.25 0.66
N ASN A 94 19.63 -2.60 1.54
CA ASN A 94 19.57 -2.16 2.93
C ASN A 94 19.44 -3.35 3.91
N ALA A 95 20.11 -4.46 3.62
CA ALA A 95 20.05 -5.66 4.45
C ALA A 95 20.31 -5.35 5.95
N GLY A 96 19.45 -5.89 6.82
CA GLY A 96 19.52 -5.67 8.28
C GLY A 96 19.21 -4.24 8.75
N LYS A 97 18.83 -3.33 7.86
CA LYS A 97 18.47 -1.96 8.26
C LYS A 97 17.12 -1.91 8.95
N TYR A 98 16.13 -2.67 8.46
CA TYR A 98 14.80 -2.70 9.08
C TYR A 98 14.87 -3.10 10.56
N GLU A 99 15.59 -4.19 10.87
CA GLU A 99 15.73 -4.67 12.27
C GLU A 99 16.36 -3.60 13.17
N ARG A 100 17.44 -2.97 12.71
CA ARG A 100 18.07 -1.85 13.44
C ARG A 100 17.13 -0.68 13.66
N MET A 101 16.30 -0.31 12.68
CA MET A 101 15.32 0.77 12.83
C MET A 101 14.23 0.38 13.83
N LYS A 102 13.79 -0.88 13.82
CA LYS A 102 12.79 -1.40 14.76
C LYS A 102 13.29 -1.33 16.21
N GLU A 103 14.54 -1.72 16.46
CA GLU A 103 15.19 -1.60 17.77
C GLU A 103 15.35 -0.14 18.20
N GLN A 104 15.85 0.72 17.30
CA GLN A 104 16.03 2.15 17.59
C GLN A 104 14.71 2.87 17.87
N ALA A 105 13.64 2.50 17.19
CA ALA A 105 12.34 3.12 17.37
C ALA A 105 11.79 2.93 18.79
N GLN A 106 12.04 1.78 19.41
CA GLN A 106 11.62 1.51 20.79
C GLN A 106 12.30 2.44 21.80
N LEU A 107 13.52 2.90 21.50
CA LEU A 107 14.31 3.75 22.38
C LEU A 107 14.08 5.25 22.12
N TYR A 108 13.90 5.62 20.85
CA TYR A 108 14.08 7.02 20.44
C TYR A 108 12.89 7.63 19.70
N SER A 109 11.90 6.87 19.23
CA SER A 109 10.81 7.44 18.43
C SER A 109 9.91 8.35 19.29
N PRO A 110 9.84 9.67 19.04
CA PRO A 110 8.92 10.54 19.77
C PRO A 110 7.44 10.28 19.42
N GLU A 111 7.16 9.57 18.31
CA GLU A 111 5.80 9.36 17.79
C GLU A 111 5.10 8.09 18.31
N ILE A 112 5.74 7.30 19.19
CA ILE A 112 5.19 6.02 19.68
C ILE A 112 3.75 6.17 20.21
N LYS A 113 3.49 7.21 21.01
CA LYS A 113 2.15 7.46 21.56
C LYS A 113 1.12 7.73 20.46
N GLN A 114 1.48 8.50 19.45
CA GLN A 114 0.57 8.81 18.35
C GLN A 114 0.34 7.60 17.45
N ILE A 115 1.39 6.80 17.20
CA ILE A 115 1.30 5.55 16.45
C ILE A 115 0.36 4.57 17.16
N ASP A 116 0.50 4.38 18.47
CA ASP A 116 -0.39 3.49 19.24
C ASP A 116 -1.86 3.92 19.16
N LEU A 117 -2.13 5.22 19.33
CA LEU A 117 -3.49 5.77 19.16
C LEU A 117 -4.04 5.51 17.75
N ASP A 118 -3.21 5.65 16.72
CA ASP A 118 -3.63 5.45 15.33
C ASP A 118 -3.88 3.97 15.00
N ILE A 119 -3.10 3.06 15.56
CA ILE A 119 -3.32 1.62 15.42
C ILE A 119 -4.63 1.19 16.07
N ASN A 120 -4.94 1.72 17.26
CA ASN A 120 -6.18 1.41 17.98
C ASN A 120 -7.46 1.83 17.23
N ARG A 121 -7.34 2.67 16.18
CA ARG A 121 -8.45 3.09 15.31
C ARG A 121 -8.34 2.61 13.85
N THR A 122 -7.30 1.86 13.49
CA THR A 122 -7.06 1.44 12.09
C THR A 122 -7.63 0.04 11.83
N PHE A 123 -8.61 -0.06 10.93
CA PHE A 123 -9.24 -1.33 10.47
C PHE A 123 -9.69 -2.29 11.59
N ARG A 124 -10.23 -1.76 12.69
CA ARG A 124 -10.66 -2.54 13.87
C ARG A 124 -11.80 -3.53 13.59
N GLU A 125 -12.53 -3.34 12.49
CA GLU A 125 -13.59 -4.26 12.06
C GLU A 125 -13.05 -5.38 11.16
N HIS A 126 -11.80 -5.28 10.70
CA HIS A 126 -11.22 -6.28 9.83
C HIS A 126 -10.58 -7.42 10.63
N ILE A 127 -10.79 -8.67 10.18
CA ILE A 127 -10.34 -9.89 10.87
C ILE A 127 -8.84 -9.91 11.22
N MET A 128 -7.98 -9.31 10.38
CA MET A 128 -6.53 -9.23 10.66
C MET A 128 -6.17 -8.23 11.75
N PHE A 129 -6.99 -7.21 12.01
CA PHE A 129 -6.65 -6.08 12.90
C PHE A 129 -7.67 -5.88 14.04
N MET A 130 -8.69 -6.72 14.16
CA MET A 130 -9.71 -6.61 15.22
C MET A 130 -9.15 -6.91 16.62
N ASP A 131 -8.25 -7.90 16.71
CA ASP A 131 -7.68 -8.33 17.98
C ASP A 131 -6.66 -7.31 18.48
N ARG A 132 -6.93 -6.77 19.67
CA ARG A 132 -5.99 -5.84 20.33
C ARG A 132 -4.69 -6.58 20.64
N PHE A 133 -3.57 -5.99 20.24
CA PHE A 133 -2.24 -6.61 20.33
C PHE A 133 -2.09 -7.90 19.52
N GLY A 134 -2.96 -8.16 18.54
CA GLY A 134 -2.79 -9.26 17.60
C GLY A 134 -1.53 -9.10 16.74
N VAL A 135 -1.09 -10.20 16.13
CA VAL A 135 0.17 -10.26 15.35
C VAL A 135 0.29 -9.12 14.33
N LYS A 136 -0.79 -8.82 13.59
CA LYS A 136 -0.76 -7.76 12.57
C LYS A 136 -0.79 -6.34 13.17
N GLN A 137 -1.40 -6.13 14.34
CA GLN A 137 -1.28 -4.84 15.04
C GLN A 137 0.15 -4.61 15.53
N GLN A 138 0.81 -5.66 16.03
CA GLN A 138 2.22 -5.60 16.42
C GLN A 138 3.11 -5.30 15.20
N SER A 139 2.90 -6.00 14.07
CA SER A 139 3.62 -5.69 12.84
C SER A 139 3.36 -4.27 12.34
N LEU A 140 2.13 -3.76 12.47
CA LEU A 140 1.79 -2.39 12.12
C LEU A 140 2.54 -1.39 13.00
N PHE A 141 2.62 -1.66 14.31
CA PHE A 141 3.41 -0.87 15.23
C PHE A 141 4.89 -0.87 14.87
N HIS A 142 5.48 -2.04 14.60
CA HIS A 142 6.88 -2.17 14.20
C HIS A 142 7.20 -1.41 12.90
N VAL A 143 6.36 -1.56 11.87
CA VAL A 143 6.56 -0.87 10.58
C VAL A 143 6.52 0.64 10.75
N LEU A 144 5.53 1.18 11.47
CA LEU A 144 5.35 2.62 11.63
C LEU A 144 6.40 3.26 12.53
N SER A 145 6.75 2.57 13.64
CA SER A 145 7.78 3.04 14.56
C SER A 145 9.18 2.96 13.92
N ALA A 146 9.51 1.88 13.21
CA ALA A 146 10.74 1.83 12.43
C ALA A 146 10.80 2.94 11.37
N TYR A 147 9.67 3.27 10.74
CA TYR A 147 9.62 4.32 9.72
C TYR A 147 9.87 5.73 10.29
N SER A 148 9.35 6.05 11.49
CA SER A 148 9.54 7.37 12.11
C SER A 148 11.01 7.71 12.34
N VAL A 149 11.82 6.71 12.72
CA VAL A 149 13.27 6.87 12.93
C VAL A 149 14.10 6.67 11.65
N TYR A 150 13.58 5.94 10.67
CA TYR A 150 14.24 5.74 9.38
C TYR A 150 14.32 7.02 8.55
N ASN A 151 13.22 7.77 8.49
CA ASN A 151 13.17 9.03 7.77
C ASN A 151 12.67 10.14 8.68
N THR A 152 13.59 10.71 9.46
CA THR A 152 13.30 11.75 10.45
C THR A 152 12.82 13.07 9.85
N GLU A 153 13.11 13.36 8.57
CA GLU A 153 12.61 14.57 7.90
C GLU A 153 11.09 14.53 7.72
N VAL A 154 10.55 13.34 7.45
CA VAL A 154 9.10 13.11 7.29
C VAL A 154 8.48 12.69 8.61
N SER A 155 9.20 11.83 9.34
CA SER A 155 8.77 11.07 10.50
C SER A 155 7.40 10.39 10.27
N TYR A 156 6.74 9.99 11.35
CA TYR A 156 5.36 9.52 11.31
C TYR A 156 4.39 10.68 11.10
N CYS A 157 3.46 10.53 10.14
CA CYS A 157 2.34 11.43 9.93
C CYS A 157 1.01 10.67 10.03
N GLN A 158 -0.02 11.35 10.53
CA GLN A 158 -1.39 10.81 10.58
C GLN A 158 -1.85 10.32 9.20
N GLY A 159 -2.42 9.13 9.16
CA GLY A 159 -2.87 8.47 7.92
C GLY A 159 -1.89 7.42 7.38
N MET A 160 -0.62 7.44 7.81
CA MET A 160 0.34 6.38 7.46
C MET A 160 -0.08 5.00 7.97
N SER A 161 -0.79 4.94 9.11
CA SER A 161 -1.28 3.68 9.68
C SER A 161 -2.19 2.91 8.73
N GLN A 162 -3.06 3.60 8.00
CA GLN A 162 -3.97 2.98 7.03
C GLN A 162 -3.18 2.38 5.86
N ILE A 163 -2.21 3.13 5.32
CA ILE A 163 -1.38 2.66 4.20
C ILE A 163 -0.55 1.44 4.62
N ALA A 164 0.12 1.51 5.77
CA ALA A 164 0.92 0.42 6.30
C ALA A 164 0.09 -0.83 6.60
N ALA A 165 -1.13 -0.67 7.13
CA ALA A 165 -2.02 -1.78 7.38
C ALA A 165 -2.45 -2.48 6.08
N ILE A 166 -2.76 -1.73 5.01
CA ILE A 166 -3.04 -2.31 3.69
C ILE A 166 -1.85 -3.13 3.19
N LEU A 167 -0.64 -2.56 3.27
CA LEU A 167 0.56 -3.28 2.85
C LEU A 167 0.70 -4.61 3.61
N LEU A 168 0.55 -4.58 4.94
CA LEU A 168 0.62 -5.77 5.80
C LEU A 168 -0.44 -6.84 5.53
N MET A 169 -1.52 -6.53 4.82
CA MET A 169 -2.49 -7.55 4.38
C MET A 169 -1.94 -8.40 3.23
N PHE A 170 -1.04 -7.85 2.41
CA PHE A 170 -0.58 -8.46 1.16
C PHE A 170 0.91 -8.83 1.17
N MET A 171 1.68 -8.40 2.17
CA MET A 171 3.09 -8.74 2.30
C MET A 171 3.50 -8.95 3.76
N ASN A 172 4.71 -9.47 3.97
CA ASN A 172 5.27 -9.62 5.32
C ASN A 172 5.67 -8.25 5.90
N GLU A 173 6.05 -8.27 7.18
CA GLU A 173 6.37 -7.06 7.96
C GLU A 173 7.48 -6.20 7.34
N GLU A 174 8.62 -6.79 7.00
CA GLU A 174 9.75 -6.05 6.44
C GLU A 174 9.47 -5.55 5.01
N ASP A 175 8.82 -6.36 4.18
CA ASP A 175 8.46 -5.96 2.83
C ASP A 175 7.46 -4.79 2.86
N ALA A 176 6.56 -4.76 3.84
CA ALA A 176 5.63 -3.65 4.06
C ALA A 176 6.36 -2.37 4.46
N PHE A 177 7.38 -2.45 5.31
CA PHE A 177 8.24 -1.32 5.64
C PHE A 177 8.94 -0.75 4.40
N TRP A 178 9.55 -1.61 3.58
CA TRP A 178 10.24 -1.17 2.38
C TRP A 178 9.27 -0.60 1.33
N ALA A 179 8.11 -1.23 1.14
CA ALA A 179 7.06 -0.72 0.28
C ALA A 179 6.57 0.67 0.74
N LEU A 180 6.33 0.85 2.04
CA LEU A 180 5.96 2.14 2.64
C LEU A 180 7.04 3.20 2.38
N SER A 181 8.31 2.86 2.58
CA SER A 181 9.42 3.79 2.34
C SER A 181 9.52 4.22 0.88
N GLN A 182 9.32 3.31 -0.07
CA GLN A 182 9.35 3.63 -1.50
C GLN A 182 8.17 4.53 -1.90
N LEU A 183 6.98 4.31 -1.32
CA LEU A 183 5.80 5.15 -1.54
C LEU A 183 5.99 6.60 -1.04
N LEU A 184 6.73 6.78 0.06
CA LEU A 184 6.86 8.07 0.75
C LEU A 184 8.11 8.87 0.37
N THR A 185 9.23 8.24 0.05
CA THR A 185 10.55 8.92 -0.06
C THR A 185 11.02 9.20 -1.49
N ASN A 186 10.64 8.38 -2.45
CA ASN A 186 11.31 8.40 -3.74
C ASN A 186 10.85 9.60 -4.62
N GLN A 187 11.80 10.48 -4.99
CA GLN A 187 11.56 11.75 -5.71
C GLN A 187 11.09 11.57 -7.16
N LYS A 188 11.25 10.39 -7.77
CA LYS A 188 10.54 10.02 -9.02
C LYS A 188 9.01 10.00 -8.89
N HIS A 189 8.51 10.20 -7.67
CA HIS A 189 7.10 10.29 -7.31
C HIS A 189 6.69 11.71 -6.87
N ALA A 190 7.58 12.69 -7.03
CA ALA A 190 7.23 14.11 -7.01
C ALA A 190 6.61 14.45 -8.37
N MET A 191 5.44 15.07 -8.37
CA MET A 191 4.62 15.37 -9.56
C MET A 191 5.27 16.33 -10.58
N HIS A 192 6.41 15.99 -11.16
CA HIS A 192 6.96 16.63 -12.36
C HIS A 192 7.65 15.58 -13.24
N GLY A 193 7.22 15.50 -14.50
CA GLY A 193 7.85 14.70 -15.54
C GLY A 193 7.22 13.32 -15.72
N GLU A 194 7.06 12.91 -16.98
CA GLU A 194 6.25 11.79 -17.50
C GLU A 194 6.55 10.38 -16.94
N SER A 195 7.49 10.26 -16.00
CA SER A 195 7.68 9.06 -15.17
C SER A 195 6.79 9.01 -13.91
N SER A 196 6.05 10.08 -13.60
CA SER A 196 5.19 10.24 -12.40
C SER A 196 3.83 9.51 -12.45
N SER A 197 3.41 9.00 -13.60
CA SER A 197 2.05 8.47 -13.81
C SER A 197 1.81 7.11 -13.14
N PHE A 198 2.88 6.33 -12.92
CA PHE A 198 2.80 4.91 -12.59
C PHE A 198 2.53 4.61 -11.10
N ILE A 199 3.17 5.36 -10.20
CA ILE A 199 2.98 5.18 -8.75
C ILE A 199 1.76 5.97 -8.26
N LEU A 200 1.38 7.08 -8.90
CA LEU A 200 0.07 7.70 -8.68
C LEU A 200 -1.07 6.73 -9.04
N LEU A 201 -0.85 5.89 -10.05
CA LEU A 201 -1.78 4.84 -10.42
C LEU A 201 -1.79 3.68 -9.42
N LEU A 202 -0.63 3.33 -8.84
CA LEU A 202 -0.60 2.38 -7.72
C LEU A 202 -1.25 2.96 -6.48
N ALA A 203 -1.00 4.21 -6.11
CA ALA A 203 -1.70 4.90 -5.04
C ALA A 203 -3.22 4.96 -5.27
N LYS A 204 -3.65 5.20 -6.52
CA LYS A 204 -5.05 5.06 -6.94
C LYS A 204 -5.55 3.61 -6.84
N ASN A 205 -4.73 2.60 -7.15
CA ASN A 205 -5.11 1.20 -6.98
C ASN A 205 -5.10 0.74 -5.53
N PHE A 206 -4.16 1.16 -4.69
CA PHE A 206 -4.20 0.97 -3.24
C PHE A 206 -5.48 1.57 -2.65
N ASN A 207 -5.94 2.72 -3.18
CA ASN A 207 -7.27 3.26 -2.90
C ASN A 207 -8.40 2.35 -3.43
N VAL A 208 -8.31 1.81 -4.66
CA VAL A 208 -9.26 0.84 -5.22
C VAL A 208 -9.25 -0.52 -4.49
N ASP A 209 -8.16 -0.85 -3.83
CA ASP A 209 -7.94 -2.11 -3.16
C ASP A 209 -8.41 -2.05 -1.70
N LEU A 210 -8.33 -0.86 -1.08
CA LEU A 210 -8.98 -0.52 0.18
C LEU A 210 -10.51 -0.53 0.07
N ILE A 211 -11.02 -0.11 -1.09
CA ILE A 211 -12.42 -0.20 -1.51
C ILE A 211 -12.93 -1.64 -1.46
N PHE A 212 -12.27 -2.59 -2.13
CA PHE A 212 -12.69 -3.99 -2.11
C PHE A 212 -12.69 -4.61 -0.70
N PHE A 213 -11.88 -4.09 0.20
CA PHE A 213 -11.62 -4.69 1.51
C PHE A 213 -12.53 -4.17 2.63
N LEU A 214 -12.97 -2.91 2.58
CA LEU A 214 -14.00 -2.39 3.48
C LEU A 214 -15.41 -2.94 3.16
N ASN A 215 -15.54 -3.76 2.11
CA ASN A 215 -16.80 -4.29 1.60
C ASN A 215 -16.77 -5.83 1.45
N GLY A 216 -15.82 -6.49 2.13
CA GLY A 216 -15.73 -7.95 2.26
C GLY A 216 -16.03 -8.38 3.69
#